data_AF-A0A1C5V9P0-F1
#
_entry.id   AF-A0A1C5V9P0-F1
#
_cell.length_a   1.000
_cell.length_b   1.000
_cell.length_c   1.000
_cell.angle_alpha   90.00
_cell.angle_beta   90.00
_cell.angle_gamma   90.00
#
_symmetry.space_group_name_H-M   'P 1'
#
loop_
_entity.id
_entity.type
_entity.pdbx_description
1 polymer ?
#
loop_
_entity_poly.entity_id
_entity_poly.type
_entity_poly.pdbx_seq_one_letter_code
_entity_poly.pdbx_strand_id
1 'polypeptide(L)'
;MLNTASETVEALRLKMDETASSLPEYPVVMAMNGVGSTLGPQLMAEIGDVTRFTHRGALTAFAGVDPGRNDSGQHIQKSVRTSKKGSPALRKTLFQIMDNLIKRSPVGDPVYAFMDKKRAQGKPYYVYMTAGANKFLRIYYGRVKEYLASLSKAEEI
;
A
#
# COMPACT_ATOMS: atom_id res chain seq x y z
N MET A 1 -29.80 -14.97 8.40
CA MET A 1 -28.49 -15.58 8.04
C MET A 1 -27.55 -14.57 7.38
N LEU A 2 -27.92 -13.91 6.27
CA LEU A 2 -27.03 -12.93 5.62
C LEU A 2 -26.70 -11.72 6.51
N ASN A 3 -27.70 -11.14 7.18
CA ASN A 3 -27.48 -9.99 8.09
C ASN A 3 -26.52 -10.33 9.23
N THR A 4 -26.70 -11.49 9.87
CA THR A 4 -25.81 -12.00 10.93
C THR A 4 -24.37 -12.22 10.45
N ALA A 5 -24.19 -12.72 9.22
CA ALA A 5 -22.87 -12.84 8.62
C ALA A 5 -22.23 -11.46 8.38
N SER A 6 -23.01 -10.49 7.91
CA SER A 6 -22.57 -9.11 7.73
C SER A 6 -22.15 -8.47 9.06
N GLU A 7 -22.95 -8.61 10.11
CA GLU A 7 -22.65 -8.12 11.46
C GLU A 7 -21.36 -8.74 12.01
N THR A 8 -21.18 -10.06 11.83
CA THR A 8 -19.95 -10.76 12.23
C THR A 8 -18.72 -10.20 11.49
N VAL A 9 -18.84 -9.94 10.20
CA VAL A 9 -17.72 -9.36 9.40
C VAL A 9 -17.37 -7.96 9.90
N GLU A 10 -18.36 -7.11 10.18
CA GLU A 10 -18.09 -5.78 10.74
C GLU A 10 -17.47 -5.86 12.13
N ALA A 11 -17.94 -6.76 13.00
CA ALA A 11 -17.34 -6.97 14.32
C ALA A 11 -15.86 -7.38 14.22
N LEU A 12 -15.51 -8.27 13.27
CA LEU A 12 -14.13 -8.66 13.02
C LEU A 12 -13.28 -7.50 12.47
N ARG A 13 -13.85 -6.64 11.61
CA ARG A 13 -13.15 -5.45 11.11
C ARG A 13 -12.84 -4.47 12.23
N LEU A 14 -13.81 -4.19 13.10
CA LEU A 14 -13.61 -3.31 14.25
C LEU A 14 -12.53 -3.86 15.17
N LYS A 15 -12.56 -5.16 15.48
CA LYS A 15 -11.52 -5.81 16.30
C LYS A 15 -10.13 -5.74 15.65
N MET A 16 -10.06 -5.87 14.33
CA MET A 16 -8.80 -5.76 13.59
C MET A 16 -8.25 -4.32 13.66
N ASP A 17 -9.10 -3.31 13.55
CA ASP A 17 -8.73 -1.89 13.69
C ASP A 17 -8.30 -1.55 15.12
N GLU A 18 -9.03 -2.03 16.13
CA GLU A 18 -8.66 -1.92 17.54
C GLU A 18 -7.29 -2.55 17.80
N THR A 19 -7.05 -3.76 17.30
CA THR A 19 -5.76 -4.43 17.45
C THR A 19 -4.65 -3.64 16.75
N ALA A 20 -4.91 -3.14 15.54
CA ALA A 20 -3.94 -2.34 14.80
C ALA A 20 -3.64 -1.00 15.50
N SER A 21 -4.60 -0.41 16.21
CA SER A 21 -4.41 0.85 16.95
C SER A 21 -3.40 0.76 18.08
N SER A 22 -3.09 -0.46 18.55
CA SER A 22 -2.03 -0.71 19.53
C SER A 22 -0.61 -0.67 18.93
N LEU A 23 -0.49 -0.70 17.60
CA LEU A 23 0.80 -0.67 16.92
C LEU A 23 1.30 0.77 16.75
N PRO A 24 2.61 1.02 16.95
CA PRO A 24 3.14 2.39 16.95
C PRO A 24 2.92 3.11 15.63
N GLU A 25 3.02 2.44 14.48
CA GLU A 25 2.88 3.05 13.16
C GLU A 25 1.44 3.40 12.76
N TYR A 26 0.43 2.94 13.50
CA TYR A 26 -1.00 3.14 13.19
C TYR A 26 -1.38 4.59 12.81
N PRO A 27 -1.06 5.64 13.61
CA PRO A 27 -1.42 7.01 13.27
C PRO A 27 -0.89 7.47 11.91
N VAL A 28 0.32 7.03 11.55
CA VAL A 28 0.94 7.39 10.26
C VAL A 28 0.29 6.66 9.10
N VAL A 29 -0.09 5.40 9.29
CA VAL A 29 -0.81 4.61 8.28
C VAL A 29 -2.20 5.18 8.05
N MET A 30 -2.92 5.54 9.11
CA MET A 30 -4.27 6.10 9.05
C MET A 30 -4.33 7.50 8.46
N ALA A 31 -3.24 8.27 8.57
CA ALA A 31 -3.10 9.57 7.91
C ALA A 31 -2.90 9.48 6.39
N MET A 32 -2.68 8.28 5.83
CA MET A 32 -2.53 8.11 4.38
C MET A 32 -3.89 8.06 3.67
N ASN A 33 -4.03 8.84 2.60
CA ASN A 33 -5.25 8.83 1.80
C ASN A 33 -5.52 7.46 1.17
N GLY A 34 -6.79 7.11 1.07
CA GLY A 34 -7.25 5.86 0.44
C GLY A 34 -7.18 4.62 1.33
N VAL A 35 -6.61 4.73 2.54
CA VAL A 35 -6.43 3.63 3.49
C VAL A 35 -7.67 3.42 4.37
N GLY A 36 -7.94 4.33 5.32
CA GLY A 36 -9.07 4.22 6.24
C GLY A 36 -9.02 3.01 7.19
N SER A 37 -10.00 2.89 8.08
CA SER A 37 -10.04 1.88 9.17
C SER A 37 -10.20 0.44 8.71
N THR A 38 -10.62 0.22 7.45
CA THR A 38 -10.71 -1.15 6.90
C THR A 38 -9.41 -1.58 6.25
N LEU A 39 -8.83 -0.75 5.36
CA LEU A 39 -7.66 -1.16 4.57
C LEU A 39 -6.35 -0.89 5.31
N GLY A 40 -6.31 0.01 6.28
CA GLY A 40 -5.12 0.30 7.10
C GLY A 40 -4.68 -0.91 7.92
N PRO A 41 -5.55 -1.47 8.77
CA PRO A 41 -5.24 -2.67 9.52
C PRO A 41 -4.89 -3.86 8.62
N GLN A 42 -5.58 -4.03 7.48
CA GLN A 42 -5.22 -5.07 6.50
C GLN A 42 -3.82 -4.85 5.91
N LEU A 43 -3.50 -3.61 5.53
CA LEU A 43 -2.19 -3.26 4.99
C LEU A 43 -1.09 -3.54 6.02
N MET A 44 -1.30 -3.14 7.28
CA MET A 44 -0.38 -3.38 8.39
C MET A 44 -0.20 -4.88 8.66
N ALA A 45 -1.29 -5.65 8.69
CA ALA A 45 -1.24 -7.10 8.89
C ALA A 45 -0.48 -7.83 7.77
N GLU A 46 -0.70 -7.45 6.52
CA GLU A 46 -0.06 -8.09 5.36
C GLU A 46 1.42 -7.72 5.21
N ILE A 47 1.80 -6.48 5.58
CA ILE A 47 3.18 -6.01 5.53
C ILE A 47 3.97 -6.50 6.76
N GLY A 48 3.33 -6.51 7.93
CA GLY A 48 3.97 -6.74 9.22
C GLY A 48 5.01 -5.67 9.54
N ASP A 49 6.03 -6.08 10.29
CA ASP A 49 7.16 -5.21 10.65
C ASP A 49 7.86 -4.65 9.41
N VAL A 50 7.82 -3.32 9.24
CA VAL A 50 8.43 -2.60 8.12
C VAL A 50 9.96 -2.58 8.21
N THR A 51 10.53 -2.72 9.41
CA THR A 51 11.98 -2.64 9.63
C THR A 51 12.73 -3.83 9.03
N ARG A 52 12.04 -4.97 8.81
CA ARG A 52 12.59 -6.15 8.12
C ARG A 52 13.01 -5.88 6.67
N PHE A 53 12.50 -4.81 6.05
CA PHE A 53 12.85 -4.43 4.69
C PHE A 53 14.04 -3.46 4.68
N THR A 54 15.16 -3.90 4.09
CA THR A 54 16.41 -3.11 4.02
C THR A 54 16.26 -1.79 3.26
N HIS A 55 15.37 -1.74 2.26
CA HIS A 55 15.09 -0.56 1.46
C HIS A 55 13.67 -0.61 0.87
N ARG A 56 13.14 0.55 0.45
CA ARG A 56 11.79 0.67 -0.16
C ARG A 56 11.53 -0.27 -1.34
N GLY A 57 12.58 -0.62 -2.10
CA GLY A 57 12.49 -1.57 -3.22
C GLY A 57 12.22 -3.01 -2.78
N ALA A 58 12.74 -3.41 -1.61
CA ALA A 58 12.46 -4.72 -1.04
C ALA A 58 10.97 -4.86 -0.69
N LEU A 59 10.34 -3.81 -0.16
CA LEU A 59 8.90 -3.81 0.12
C LEU A 59 8.05 -3.89 -1.16
N THR A 60 8.38 -3.13 -2.21
CA THR A 60 7.63 -3.18 -3.47
C THR A 60 7.81 -4.51 -4.20
N ALA A 61 8.99 -5.12 -4.12
CA ALA A 61 9.27 -6.45 -4.62
C ALA A 61 8.51 -7.54 -3.84
N PHE A 62 8.48 -7.44 -2.50
CA PHE A 62 7.68 -8.31 -1.63
C PHE A 62 6.20 -8.23 -1.95
N ALA A 63 5.66 -7.03 -2.19
CA ALA A 63 4.27 -6.85 -2.57
C ALA A 63 3.97 -7.28 -4.03
N GLY A 64 4.99 -7.56 -4.85
CA GLY A 64 4.80 -7.93 -6.25
C GLY A 64 4.23 -6.81 -7.12
N VAL A 65 4.54 -5.54 -6.78
CA VAL A 65 4.13 -4.34 -7.53
C VAL A 65 5.32 -3.60 -8.15
N ASP A 66 6.52 -4.18 -8.04
CA ASP A 66 7.68 -3.68 -8.77
C ASP A 66 7.58 -4.06 -10.26
N PRO A 67 7.84 -3.11 -11.19
CA PRO A 67 7.96 -3.47 -12.59
C PRO A 67 9.06 -4.52 -12.72
N GLY A 68 8.74 -5.69 -13.29
CA GLY A 68 9.75 -6.73 -13.47
C GLY A 68 10.96 -6.21 -14.25
N ARG A 69 12.17 -6.62 -13.86
CA ARG A 69 13.34 -6.52 -14.74
C ARG A 69 13.27 -7.69 -15.71
N ASN A 70 13.04 -7.41 -16.99
CA ASN A 70 13.33 -8.35 -18.08
C ASN A 70 14.66 -7.92 -18.73
N ASP A 71 15.78 -8.26 -18.10
CA ASP A 71 17.12 -8.12 -18.69
C ASP A 71 17.45 -9.36 -19.56
N SER A 72 16.52 -9.83 -20.39
CA SER A 72 16.81 -10.87 -21.40
C SER A 72 17.24 -10.20 -22.71
N GLY A 73 18.48 -9.71 -22.74
CA GLY A 73 19.39 -9.59 -23.89
C GLY A 73 19.01 -8.86 -25.18
N GLN A 74 17.76 -8.84 -25.64
CA GLN A 74 17.41 -8.33 -26.99
C GLN A 74 16.02 -7.68 -27.11
N HIS A 75 15.24 -7.53 -26.04
CA HIS A 75 13.91 -6.92 -26.15
C HIS A 75 13.46 -6.13 -24.91
N ILE A 76 13.43 -4.80 -25.02
CA ILE A 76 12.84 -3.91 -24.01
C ILE A 76 11.32 -3.89 -24.23
N GLN A 77 10.57 -4.70 -23.47
CA GLN A 77 9.11 -4.65 -23.50
C GLN A 77 8.61 -3.32 -22.90
N LYS A 78 7.70 -2.64 -23.62
CA LYS A 78 7.09 -1.37 -23.19
C LYS A 78 6.29 -1.47 -21.87
N SER A 79 6.00 -2.69 -21.41
CA SER A 79 5.35 -2.99 -20.13
C SER A 79 5.82 -4.36 -19.64
N VAL A 80 6.48 -4.44 -18.48
CA VAL A 80 6.89 -5.72 -17.87
C VAL A 80 5.82 -6.18 -16.89
N ARG A 81 5.46 -7.46 -16.94
CA ARG A 81 4.54 -8.08 -15.98
C ARG A 81 5.15 -8.01 -14.58
N THR A 82 4.36 -7.62 -13.59
CA THR A 82 4.85 -7.61 -12.21
C THR A 82 5.04 -9.01 -11.66
N SER A 83 6.03 -9.16 -10.78
CA SER A 83 6.31 -10.39 -10.05
C SER A 83 5.09 -10.80 -9.22
N LYS A 84 4.57 -12.02 -9.41
CA LYS A 84 3.49 -12.57 -8.57
C LYS A 84 3.99 -13.19 -7.26
N LYS A 85 5.23 -12.90 -6.84
CA LYS A 85 5.83 -13.48 -5.63
C LYS A 85 5.28 -12.91 -4.30
N GLY A 86 4.43 -11.87 -4.36
CA GLY A 86 3.81 -11.27 -3.18
C GLY A 86 2.43 -11.79 -2.83
N SER A 87 1.99 -11.55 -1.58
CA SER A 87 0.68 -11.94 -1.06
C SER A 87 -0.46 -11.46 -1.99
N PRO A 88 -1.35 -12.36 -2.46
CA PRO A 88 -2.55 -11.97 -3.19
C PRO A 88 -3.45 -11.01 -2.39
N ALA A 89 -3.50 -11.16 -1.06
CA ALA A 89 -4.29 -10.30 -0.19
C ALA A 89 -3.69 -8.89 -0.13
N LEU A 90 -2.38 -8.74 0.08
CA LEU A 90 -1.69 -7.44 0.00
C LEU A 90 -1.94 -6.72 -1.33
N ARG A 91 -1.83 -7.43 -2.46
CA ARG A 91 -2.10 -6.84 -3.79
C ARG A 91 -3.55 -6.38 -3.94
N LYS A 92 -4.51 -7.14 -3.40
CA LYS A 92 -5.92 -6.76 -3.38
C LYS A 92 -6.13 -5.50 -2.53
N THR A 93 -5.58 -5.45 -1.32
CA THR A 93 -5.67 -4.28 -0.43
C THR A 93 -5.08 -3.05 -1.11
N LEU A 94 -3.88 -3.14 -1.69
CA LEU A 94 -3.26 -2.04 -2.44
C LEU A 94 -4.12 -1.57 -3.60
N PHE A 95 -4.70 -2.50 -4.36
CA PHE A 95 -5.58 -2.16 -5.46
C PHE A 95 -6.84 -1.41 -4.98
N GLN A 96 -7.43 -1.81 -3.85
CA GLN A 96 -8.57 -1.11 -3.24
C GLN A 96 -8.19 0.29 -2.75
N ILE A 97 -6.98 0.46 -2.18
CA ILE A 97 -6.47 1.79 -1.82
C ILE A 97 -6.35 2.68 -3.06
N MET A 98 -5.79 2.15 -4.16
CA MET A 98 -5.63 2.88 -5.41
C MET A 98 -6.99 3.27 -6.02
N ASP A 99 -7.97 2.36 -5.96
CA ASP A 99 -9.32 2.61 -6.43
C ASP A 99 -10.01 3.72 -5.60
N ASN A 100 -9.85 3.70 -4.28
CA ASN A 100 -10.32 4.76 -3.39
C ASN A 100 -9.68 6.12 -3.73
N LEU A 101 -8.38 6.16 -4.02
CA LEU A 101 -7.69 7.39 -4.42
C LEU A 101 -8.24 7.96 -5.73
N ILE A 102 -8.50 7.11 -6.74
CA ILE A 102 -9.10 7.54 -8.01
C ILE A 102 -10.51 8.08 -7.79
N LYS A 103 -11.33 7.38 -6.99
CA LYS A 103 -12.73 7.75 -6.77
C LYS A 103 -12.87 9.06 -5.99
N ARG A 104 -12.00 9.29 -5.02
CA ARG A 104 -12.05 10.46 -4.14
C ARG A 104 -11.28 11.66 -4.70
N SER A 105 -10.33 11.43 -5.60
CA SER A 105 -9.47 12.47 -6.19
C SER A 105 -8.92 13.48 -5.17
N PRO A 106 -8.26 13.02 -4.08
CA PRO A 106 -7.80 13.92 -3.03
C PRO A 106 -6.76 14.90 -3.57
N VAL A 107 -7.04 16.19 -3.44
CA VAL A 107 -6.15 17.28 -3.87
C VAL A 107 -4.86 17.25 -3.04
N GLY A 108 -3.71 17.41 -3.71
CA GLY A 108 -2.41 17.41 -3.06
C GLY A 108 -1.86 16.03 -2.71
N ASP A 109 -2.61 14.95 -2.94
CA ASP A 109 -2.09 13.60 -2.70
C ASP A 109 -1.07 13.20 -3.80
N PRO A 110 0.17 12.86 -3.42
CA PRO A 110 1.22 12.57 -4.39
C PRO A 110 1.01 11.26 -5.15
N VAL A 111 0.26 10.30 -4.61
CA VAL A 111 -0.04 9.02 -5.27
C VAL A 111 -1.13 9.25 -6.31
N TYR A 112 -2.23 9.91 -5.92
CA TYR A 112 -3.30 10.29 -6.84
C TYR A 112 -2.78 11.14 -8.01
N ALA A 113 -2.05 12.22 -7.74
CA ALA A 113 -1.50 13.09 -8.79
C ALA A 113 -0.60 12.33 -9.78
N PHE A 114 0.13 11.31 -9.29
CA PHE A 114 0.92 10.45 -10.16
C PHE A 114 0.08 9.53 -11.03
N MET A 115 -0.94 8.89 -10.45
CA MET A 115 -1.86 8.04 -11.19
C MET A 115 -2.64 8.83 -12.23
N ASP A 116 -3.10 10.02 -11.88
CA ASP A 116 -3.81 10.93 -12.78
C ASP A 116 -2.93 11.34 -13.96
N LYS A 117 -1.66 11.70 -13.69
CA LYS A 117 -0.67 11.93 -14.75
C LYS A 117 -0.49 10.72 -15.67
N LYS A 118 -0.45 9.49 -15.13
CA LYS A 118 -0.33 8.26 -15.94
C LYS A 118 -1.59 8.01 -16.78
N ARG A 119 -2.76 8.33 -16.23
CA ARG A 119 -4.05 8.26 -16.94
C ARG A 119 -4.08 9.24 -18.12
N ALA A 120 -3.66 10.48 -17.90
CA ALA A 120 -3.53 11.50 -18.95
C ALA A 120 -2.53 11.11 -20.06
N GLN A 121 -1.52 10.29 -19.73
CA GLN A 121 -0.57 9.71 -20.69
C GLN A 121 -1.14 8.50 -21.47
N GLY A 122 -2.42 8.17 -21.31
CA GLY A 122 -3.05 7.04 -21.98
C GLY A 122 -2.56 5.67 -21.51
N LYS A 123 -1.98 5.57 -20.30
CA LYS A 123 -1.56 4.27 -19.76
C LYS A 123 -2.79 3.40 -19.46
N PRO A 124 -2.75 2.09 -19.74
CA PRO A 124 -3.85 1.18 -19.42
C PRO A 124 -4.16 1.17 -17.91
N TYR A 125 -5.42 0.92 -17.56
CA TYR A 125 -5.94 0.93 -16.19
C TYR A 125 -5.03 0.18 -15.20
N TYR A 126 -4.81 -1.11 -15.45
CA TYR A 126 -3.99 -1.94 -14.55
C TYR A 126 -2.52 -1.51 -14.45
N VAL A 127 -1.99 -0.86 -15.48
CA VAL A 127 -0.60 -0.36 -15.48
C VAL A 127 -0.45 0.81 -14.51
N TYR A 128 -1.33 1.81 -14.57
CA TYR A 128 -1.23 2.93 -13.62
C TYR A 128 -1.70 2.57 -12.22
N MET A 129 -2.62 1.60 -12.06
CA MET A 129 -3.00 1.07 -10.74
C MET A 129 -1.80 0.42 -10.05
N THR A 130 -1.05 -0.40 -10.79
CA THR A 130 0.14 -1.08 -10.24
C THR A 130 1.28 -0.10 -9.98
N ALA A 131 1.50 0.87 -10.87
CA ALA A 131 2.47 1.93 -10.66
C ALA A 131 2.11 2.84 -9.47
N GLY A 132 0.81 3.11 -9.27
CA GLY A 132 0.28 3.81 -8.10
C GLY A 132 0.57 3.04 -6.81
N ALA A 133 0.28 1.74 -6.78
CA ALA A 133 0.59 0.89 -5.63
C ALA A 133 2.08 0.86 -5.28
N ASN A 134 2.96 0.80 -6.30
CA ASN A 134 4.40 0.94 -6.11
C ASN A 134 4.77 2.29 -5.48
N LYS A 135 4.22 3.39 -6.01
CA LYS A 135 4.47 4.74 -5.47
C LYS A 135 3.97 4.86 -4.03
N PHE A 136 2.79 4.33 -3.73
CA PHE A 136 2.20 4.30 -2.40
C PHE A 136 3.12 3.58 -1.41
N LEU A 137 3.58 2.36 -1.74
CA LEU A 137 4.46 1.59 -0.85
C LEU A 137 5.81 2.28 -0.61
N ARG A 138 6.36 3.00 -1.61
CA ARG A 138 7.59 3.78 -1.42
C ARG A 138 7.40 4.91 -0.42
N ILE A 139 6.25 5.58 -0.45
CA ILE A 139 5.90 6.63 0.51
C ILE A 139 5.62 6.03 1.89
N TYR A 140 4.83 4.94 1.93
CA TYR A 140 4.52 4.20 3.15
C TYR A 140 5.80 3.79 3.89
N TYR A 141 6.74 3.15 3.19
CA TYR A 141 8.02 2.74 3.77
C TYR A 141 8.79 3.92 4.39
N GLY A 142 8.87 5.04 3.65
CA GLY A 142 9.57 6.23 4.13
C GLY A 142 8.92 6.81 5.38
N ARG A 143 7.62 7.07 5.34
CA ARG A 143 6.87 7.69 6.45
C ARG A 143 6.86 6.83 7.70
N VAL A 144 6.59 5.53 7.58
CA VAL A 144 6.55 4.62 8.73
C VAL A 144 7.92 4.51 9.36
N LYS A 145 8.99 4.33 8.56
CA LYS A 145 10.35 4.22 9.09
C LYS A 145 10.83 5.50 9.76
N GLU A 146 10.54 6.65 9.15
CA GLU A 146 10.86 7.97 9.74
C GLU A 146 10.14 8.16 11.08
N TYR A 147 8.87 7.80 11.15
CA TYR A 147 8.08 7.90 12.36
C TYR A 147 8.58 6.98 13.47
N LEU A 148 8.82 5.69 13.18
CA LEU A 148 9.37 4.76 14.16
C LEU A 148 10.74 5.21 14.69
N ALA A 149 11.59 5.75 13.81
CA ALA A 149 12.88 6.34 14.22
C ALA A 149 12.74 7.62 15.04
N SER A 150 11.62 8.35 14.93
CA SER A 150 11.34 9.51 15.77
C SER A 150 10.86 9.12 17.17
N LEU A 151 10.18 7.98 17.30
CA LEU A 151 9.76 7.44 18.59
C LEU A 151 10.96 6.95 19.42
N SER A 152 11.88 6.19 18.80
CA SER A 152 13.06 5.69 19.53
C SER A 152 13.93 6.82 20.09
N LYS A 153 14.05 7.93 19.34
CA LYS A 153 14.79 9.13 19.81
C LYS A 153 14.11 9.84 20.97
N ALA A 154 12.78 9.78 21.04
CA ALA A 154 12.02 10.38 22.12
C ALA A 154 12.09 9.55 23.42
N GLU A 155 12.37 8.24 23.32
CA GLU A 155 12.57 7.35 24.47
C GLU A 155 13.99 7.46 25.07
N GLU A 156 14.95 8.01 24.33
CA GLU A 156 16.34 8.22 24.74
C GLU A 156 16.58 9.59 25.44
N ILE A 157 15.55 10.46 25.52
CA ILE A 157 15.59 11.78 26.18
C ILE A 157 14.84 11.72 27.50
#